data_AF-A0A3S1CHT9-F1
#
_entry.id   AF-A0A3S1CHT9-F1
#
_cell.length_a   1.000
_cell.length_b   1.000
_cell.length_c   1.000
_cell.angle_alpha   90.00
_cell.angle_beta   90.00
_cell.angle_gamma   90.00
#
_symmetry.space_group_name_H-M   'P 1'
#
loop_
_entity.id
_entity.type
_entity.pdbx_description
1 polymer ?
#
loop_
_entity_poly.entity_id
_entity_poly.type
_entity_poly.pdbx_seq_one_letter_code
_entity_poly.pdbx_strand_id
1 'polypeptide(L)' 'MLHEFFLLTDIPNAVLALPDTDNFTTENPAEGISVITVTQLENKVQVRVTGVDNAPTVTAGFGDPVTYGVQIRTNL' A
#
# COMPACT_ATOMS: atom_id res chain seq x y z
N MET A 1 22.59 3.22 -16.38
CA MET A 1 21.67 2.52 -15.47
C MET A 1 20.45 3.40 -15.28
N LEU A 2 19.25 2.88 -15.52
CA LEU A 2 18.01 3.54 -15.10
C LEU A 2 17.96 3.43 -13.58
N HIS A 3 17.95 4.56 -12.87
CA HIS A 3 17.65 4.55 -11.45
C HIS A 3 16.14 4.42 -11.32
N GLU A 4 15.66 3.33 -10.73
CA GLU A 4 14.26 3.25 -10.34
C GLU A 4 14.04 4.09 -9.09
N PHE A 5 13.06 4.98 -9.15
CA PHE A 5 12.67 5.80 -8.02
C PHE A 5 11.47 5.16 -7.33
N PHE A 6 11.68 4.55 -6.16
CA PHE A 6 10.58 3.93 -5.43
C PHE A 6 10.75 4.03 -3.92
N LEU A 7 9.62 3.93 -3.24
CA LEU A 7 9.53 3.67 -1.82
C LEU A 7 8.96 2.27 -1.63
N LEU A 8 9.55 1.51 -0.69
CA LEU A 8 9.09 0.19 -0.30
C LEU A 8 8.81 0.19 1.19
N THR A 9 7.63 -0.25 1.59
CA THR A 9 7.29 -0.45 3.00
C THR A 9 6.64 -1.79 3.21
N ASP A 10 7.06 -2.47 4.27
CA ASP A 10 6.50 -3.74 4.72
C ASP A 10 5.62 -3.47 5.95
N ILE A 11 4.41 -4.03 5.93
CA ILE A 11 3.44 -3.95 7.02
C ILE A 11 3.35 -5.34 7.64
N PRO A 12 4.02 -5.59 8.79
CA PRO A 12 4.04 -6.91 9.40
C PRO A 12 2.69 -7.27 10.03
N ASN A 13 2.41 -8.57 10.13
CA ASN A 13 1.19 -9.12 10.74
C ASN A 13 -0.11 -8.59 10.10
N ALA A 14 -0.06 -8.31 8.81
CA ALA A 14 -1.21 -7.83 8.04
C ALA A 14 -1.60 -8.83 6.96
N VAL A 15 -2.90 -8.87 6.67
CA VAL A 15 -3.50 -9.65 5.57
C VAL A 15 -4.23 -8.68 4.65
N LEU A 16 -3.90 -8.73 3.37
CA LEU A 16 -4.54 -8.02 2.28
C LEU A 16 -5.86 -8.73 1.96
N ALA A 17 -6.96 -8.15 2.42
CA ALA A 17 -8.29 -8.68 2.22
C ALA A 17 -8.88 -8.19 0.88
N LEU A 18 -8.53 -8.86 -0.21
CA LEU A 18 -9.15 -8.65 -1.53
C LEU A 18 -10.02 -9.85 -1.89
N PRO A 19 -11.12 -9.64 -2.64
CA PRO A 19 -12.08 -10.70 -2.91
C PRO A 19 -11.51 -11.88 -3.72
N ASP A 20 -10.63 -11.61 -4.69
CA ASP A 20 -10.22 -12.61 -5.69
C ASP A 20 -8.70 -12.68 -5.95
N THR A 21 -7.88 -11.83 -5.33
CA THR A 21 -6.44 -11.71 -5.66
C THR A 21 -5.56 -11.40 -4.45
N ASP A 22 -4.29 -11.78 -4.54
CA ASP A 22 -3.26 -11.48 -3.52
C ASP A 22 -2.49 -10.18 -3.81
N ASN A 23 -2.92 -9.43 -4.83
CA ASN A 23 -2.27 -8.19 -5.23
C ASN A 23 -3.28 -7.15 -5.72
N PHE A 24 -2.95 -5.89 -5.48
CA PHE A 24 -3.62 -4.71 -6.01
C PHE A 24 -2.58 -3.85 -6.71
N THR A 25 -2.90 -3.38 -7.92
CA THR A 25 -2.05 -2.46 -8.67
C THR A 25 -2.89 -1.31 -9.20
N THR A 26 -2.37 -0.09 -9.10
CA THR A 26 -2.98 1.10 -9.69
C THR A 26 -1.91 1.97 -10.35
N GLU A 27 -2.19 2.40 -11.58
CA GLU A 27 -1.31 3.23 -12.39
C GLU A 27 -1.75 4.70 -12.29
N ASN A 28 -0.76 5.61 -12.33
CA ASN A 28 -0.95 7.06 -12.27
C ASN A 28 -1.95 7.55 -11.20
N PRO A 29 -1.88 7.06 -9.95
CA PRO A 29 -2.88 7.39 -8.93
C PRO A 29 -2.82 8.86 -8.47
N ALA A 30 -1.66 9.52 -8.65
CA ALA A 30 -1.43 10.91 -8.30
C ALA A 30 -0.24 11.49 -9.11
N GLU A 31 -0.13 12.82 -9.13
CA GLU A 31 1.04 13.51 -9.69
C GLU A 31 2.33 13.03 -9.01
N GLY A 32 3.37 12.79 -9.82
CA GLY A 32 4.66 12.31 -9.34
C GLY A 32 4.71 10.81 -9.00
N ILE A 33 3.59 10.08 -9.01
CA ILE A 33 3.53 8.63 -8.80
C ILE A 33 3.15 7.93 -10.11
N SER A 34 4.03 7.03 -10.57
CA SER A 34 3.79 6.22 -11.75
C SER A 34 2.92 5.01 -11.45
N VAL A 35 3.21 4.27 -10.36
CA VAL A 35 2.47 3.06 -10.01
C VAL A 35 2.51 2.81 -8.51
N ILE A 36 1.42 2.25 -7.97
CA ILE A 36 1.39 1.65 -6.64
C ILE A 36 1.06 0.16 -6.80
N THR A 37 1.84 -0.68 -6.12
CA THR A 37 1.59 -2.11 -6.00
C THR A 37 1.50 -2.49 -4.53
N VAL A 38 0.45 -3.21 -4.16
CA VAL A 38 0.23 -3.78 -2.84
C VAL A 38 0.16 -5.29 -3.01
N THR A 39 1.04 -6.03 -2.34
CA THR A 39 1.16 -7.48 -2.49
C THR A 39 1.09 -8.16 -1.14
N GLN A 40 0.25 -9.20 -1.04
CA GLN A 40 0.29 -10.13 0.09
C GLN A 40 1.56 -10.97 0.00
N LEU A 41 2.33 -10.98 1.08
CA LEU A 41 3.43 -11.91 1.32
C LEU A 41 3.12 -12.65 2.62
N GLU A 42 3.65 -13.87 2.80
CA GLU A 42 3.45 -14.76 3.96
C GLU A 42 2.65 -14.15 5.14
N ASN A 43 3.31 -13.40 6.03
CA ASN A 43 2.70 -12.73 7.18
C ASN A 43 2.77 -11.19 7.12
N LYS A 44 2.94 -10.61 5.92
CA LYS A 44 3.09 -9.16 5.76
C LYS A 44 2.48 -8.67 4.46
N VAL A 45 2.07 -7.41 4.43
CA VAL A 45 1.70 -6.72 3.20
C VAL A 45 2.86 -5.84 2.77
N GLN A 46 3.30 -5.98 1.52
CA GLN A 46 4.32 -5.11 0.95
C GLN A 46 3.66 -4.06 0.06
N VAL A 47 3.99 -2.80 0.29
CA VAL A 47 3.56 -1.66 -0.53
C VAL A 47 4.78 -1.09 -1.23
N ARG A 48 4.73 -1.08 -2.57
CA ARG A 48 5.71 -0.41 -3.42
C ARG A 48 5.05 0.78 -4.10
N VAL A 49 5.67 1.95 -3.97
CA VAL A 49 5.24 3.18 -4.64
C VAL A 49 6.37 3.61 -5.56
N THR A 50 6.13 3.63 -6.87
CA THR A 50 7.11 4.05 -7.88
C THR A 50 6.82 5.48 -8.31
N GLY A 51 7.83 6.34 -8.22
CA GLY A 51 7.76 7.71 -8.72
C GLY A 51 8.12 7.84 -10.19
N VAL A 52 7.74 8.96 -10.80
CA VAL A 52 8.04 9.24 -12.23
C VAL A 52 9.51 9.67 -12.38
N ASP A 53 9.90 10.76 -11.72
CA ASP A 53 11.23 11.37 -11.88
C ASP A 53 12.09 11.33 -10.61
N ASN A 54 11.49 11.05 -9.44
CA ASN A 54 12.15 11.02 -8.14
C ASN A 54 11.43 10.06 -7.19
N ALA A 55 12.11 9.65 -6.12
CA ALA A 55 11.49 8.81 -5.11
C ALA A 55 10.29 9.56 -4.50
N PRO A 56 9.10 8.94 -4.42
CA PRO A 56 7.91 9.66 -4.03
C PRO A 56 7.95 9.95 -2.52
N THR A 57 7.80 11.22 -2.14
CA THR A 57 7.61 11.66 -0.76
C THR A 57 6.14 11.49 -0.38
N VAL A 58 5.77 10.30 0.08
CA VAL A 58 4.39 9.97 0.46
C VAL A 58 4.31 9.69 1.96
N THR A 59 3.29 10.25 2.61
CA THR A 59 2.86 9.75 3.92
C THR A 59 1.80 8.68 3.68
N ALA A 60 2.15 7.41 3.90
CA ALA A 60 1.17 6.33 3.87
C ALA A 60 0.40 6.34 5.20
N GLY A 61 -0.84 6.83 5.16
CA GLY A 61 -1.81 6.66 6.24
C GLY A 61 -2.68 5.45 5.93
N PHE A 62 -2.90 4.60 6.94
CA PHE A 62 -4.06 3.70 6.89
C PHE A 62 -5.29 4.59 7.01
N GLY A 63 -6.14 4.61 5.99
CA GLY A 63 -7.33 5.44 5.95
C GLY A 63 -8.21 5.26 7.20
N ASP A 64 -9.08 6.23 7.45
CA ASP A 64 -10.07 6.14 8.53
C ASP A 64 -10.68 4.73 8.59
N PRO A 65 -10.81 4.13 9.79
CA PRO A 65 -11.15 2.72 10.01
C PRO A 65 -12.53 2.29 9.47
N VAL A 66 -13.21 3.16 8.74
CA VAL A 66 -14.58 3.00 8.26
C VAL A 66 -14.62 2.41 6.86
N THR A 67 -13.57 2.53 6.04
CA THR A 67 -13.67 2.13 4.63
C THR A 67 -13.28 0.68 4.38
N TYR A 68 -12.36 0.07 5.15
CA TYR A 68 -11.98 -1.34 4.97
C TYR A 68 -11.53 -2.07 6.29
N GLY A 69 -12.45 -2.27 7.26
CA GLY A 69 -12.35 -3.19 8.45
C GLY A 69 -11.56 -2.67 9.68
N VAL A 70 -11.86 -2.90 10.98
CA VAL A 70 -12.90 -3.58 11.81
C VAL A 70 -13.17 -2.66 13.02
N GLN A 71 -14.42 -2.49 13.48
CA GLN A 71 -14.70 -1.84 14.77
C GLN A 71 -14.63 -2.84 15.93
N ILE A 72 -13.66 -2.66 16.82
CA ILE A 72 -13.70 -3.24 18.18
C ILE A 72 -14.38 -2.22 19.09
N ARG A 73 -15.64 -2.48 19.46
CA ARG A 73 -16.28 -1.78 20.58
C ARG A 73 -15.90 -2.50 21.86
N THR A 74 -15.22 -1.81 22.78
CA THR A 74 -15.15 -2.26 24.17
C THR A 74 -16.31 -1.63 24.92
N ASN A 75 -17.17 -2.46 25.51
CA ASN A 75 -18.14 -2.02 26.51
C ASN A 75 -17.48 -2.20 27.88
N LEU A 76 -17.12 -1.10 28.52
CA LEU A 76 -16.94 -1.02 29.97
C LEU A 76 -17.94 0.02 30.50
#